data_AF-A0AAV6V877-F1
#
_entry.id   AF-A0AAV6V877-F1
#
_cell.length_a   1.000
_cell.length_b   1.000
_cell.length_c   1.000
_cell.angle_alpha   90.00
_cell.angle_beta   90.00
_cell.angle_gamma   90.00
#
_symmetry.space_group_name_H-M   'P 1'
#
loop_
_entity.id
_entity.type
_entity.pdbx_description
1 polymer ?
#
loop_
_entity_poly.entity_id
_entity_poly.type
_entity_poly.pdbx_seq_one_letter_code
_entity_poly.pdbx_strand_id
1 'polypeptide(L)'
;MDTDEIKVNYPTMFELLEDLRGMGETNAAWNRKLHIRRDTLLAASAIYSEMYGNEDKTIPATFEIIYLIGWKPHESQAKPAKRGSGQVSLKELPNLGKIATEIVK
;
A
#
# COMPACT_ATOMS: atom_id res chain seq x y z
N MET A 1 2.00 -6.99 -7.79
CA MET A 1 2.61 -6.07 -6.81
C MET A 1 2.04 -4.74 -7.16
N ASP A 2 1.18 -4.24 -6.28
CA ASP A 2 0.53 -2.95 -6.48
C ASP A 2 1.36 -1.94 -5.68
N THR A 3 1.70 -0.84 -6.30
CA THR A 3 2.61 0.17 -5.76
C THR A 3 1.95 1.52 -5.91
N ASP A 4 1.92 2.30 -4.83
CA ASP A 4 1.45 3.69 -4.85
C ASP A 4 2.59 4.64 -4.47
N GLU A 5 2.64 5.79 -5.13
CA GLU A 5 3.64 6.83 -4.86
C GLU A 5 2.93 8.05 -4.29
N ILE A 6 3.32 8.45 -3.08
CA ILE A 6 2.79 9.66 -2.44
C ILE A 6 3.90 10.69 -2.26
N LYS A 7 3.60 11.94 -2.60
CA LYS A 7 4.47 13.09 -2.31
C LYS A 7 3.87 13.90 -1.18
N VAL A 8 4.66 14.08 -0.13
CA VAL A 8 4.26 14.81 1.07
C VAL A 8 5.23 15.97 1.28
N ASN A 9 4.69 17.17 1.47
CA ASN A 9 5.49 18.36 1.72
C ASN A 9 5.64 18.57 3.23
N TYR A 10 6.88 18.58 3.70
CA TYR A 10 7.23 18.81 5.09
C TYR A 10 7.67 20.26 5.33
N PRO A 11 7.46 20.84 6.52
CA PRO A 11 7.95 22.18 6.84
C PRO A 11 9.47 22.27 6.83
N THR A 12 10.16 21.30 7.45
CA THR A 12 11.63 21.22 7.47
C THR A 12 12.10 19.76 7.45
N MET A 13 13.43 19.58 7.38
CA MET A 13 14.06 18.26 7.46
C MET A 13 13.77 17.57 8.80
N PHE A 14 13.50 18.32 9.88
CA PHE A 14 13.35 17.75 11.22
C PHE A 14 12.05 16.97 11.37
N GLU A 15 10.93 17.48 10.85
CA GLU A 15 9.65 16.77 10.86
C GLU A 15 9.72 15.50 10.01
N LEU A 16 10.38 15.55 8.85
CA LEU A 16 10.62 14.37 8.02
C LEU A 16 11.44 13.30 8.79
N LEU A 17 12.50 13.70 9.48
CA LEU A 17 13.32 12.78 10.26
C LEU A 17 12.57 12.17 11.46
N GLU A 18 11.64 12.90 12.06
CA GLU A 18 10.78 12.40 13.14
C GLU A 18 9.84 11.30 12.62
N ASP A 19 9.19 11.51 11.48
CA ASP A 19 8.33 10.52 10.86
C ASP A 19 9.11 9.26 10.44
N LEU A 20 10.25 9.42 9.77
CA LEU A 20 11.12 8.30 9.39
C LEU A 20 11.57 7.49 10.62
N ARG A 21 11.82 8.16 11.75
CA ARG A 21 12.13 7.49 13.01
C ARG A 21 10.93 6.70 13.52
N GLY A 22 9.73 7.27 13.46
CA GLY A 22 8.48 6.59 13.81
C GLY A 22 8.20 5.36 12.94
N MET A 23 8.56 5.42 11.66
CA MET A 23 8.45 4.30 10.70
C MET A 23 9.49 3.19 10.94
N GLY A 24 10.48 3.41 11.80
CA GLY A 24 11.53 2.43 12.11
C GLY A 24 12.72 2.45 11.14
N GLU A 25 12.81 3.45 10.26
CA GLU A 25 13.90 3.59 9.28
C GLU A 25 15.29 3.73 9.92
N THR A 26 15.33 4.05 11.21
CA THR A 26 16.58 4.03 11.99
C THR A 26 17.25 2.65 11.93
N ASN A 27 16.49 1.56 11.76
CA ASN A 27 17.00 0.20 11.69
C ASN A 27 17.44 -0.25 10.29
N ALA A 28 17.14 0.52 9.24
CA ALA A 28 17.54 0.18 7.87
C ALA A 28 19.07 0.28 7.65
N ALA A 29 19.76 1.10 8.45
CA ALA A 29 21.21 1.33 8.32
C ALA A 29 22.04 0.34 9.15
N TRP A 30 22.71 -0.61 8.49
CA TRP A 30 23.59 -1.59 9.12
C TRP A 30 24.78 -0.96 9.87
N ASN A 31 25.39 0.10 9.31
CA ASN A 31 26.59 0.73 9.87
C ASN A 31 26.30 2.14 10.40
N ARG A 32 25.27 2.27 11.24
CA ARG A 32 24.83 3.58 11.78
C ARG A 32 25.71 4.04 12.94
N LYS A 33 26.03 5.33 12.98
CA LYS A 33 26.56 5.97 14.19
C LYS A 33 25.44 6.11 15.21
N LEU A 34 25.70 5.74 16.47
CA LEU A 34 24.72 5.88 17.56
C LEU A 34 24.37 7.35 17.88
N HIS A 35 25.30 8.26 17.60
CA HIS A 35 25.16 9.68 17.92
C HIS A 35 25.50 10.53 16.72
N ILE A 36 24.65 11.50 16.42
CA ILE A 36 24.87 12.53 15.41
C ILE A 36 25.02 13.87 16.14
N ARG A 37 25.99 14.69 15.72
CA ARG A 37 26.19 16.03 16.29
C ARG A 37 25.09 16.97 15.83
N ARG A 38 24.66 17.87 16.72
CA ARG A 38 23.66 18.92 16.41
C ARG A 38 24.09 19.79 15.24
N ASP A 39 25.35 20.22 15.21
CA ASP A 39 25.89 21.06 14.13
C ASP A 39 25.78 20.38 12.76
N THR A 40 25.96 19.06 12.72
CA THR A 40 25.82 18.27 11.49
C THR A 40 24.36 18.23 11.03
N LEU A 41 23.41 18.08 11.95
CA LEU A 41 21.98 18.11 11.62
C LEU A 41 21.56 19.49 11.11
N LEU A 42 22.03 20.58 11.72
CA LEU A 42 21.77 21.94 11.28
C LEU A 42 22.37 22.24 9.90
N ALA A 43 23.61 21.80 9.67
CA ALA A 43 24.23 21.92 8.35
C ALA A 43 23.48 21.10 7.30
N ALA A 44 23.08 19.86 7.65
CA ALA A 44 22.31 18.99 6.77
C ALA A 44 20.95 19.60 6.44
N SER A 45 20.23 20.18 7.41
CA SER A 45 18.93 20.81 7.14
C SER A 45 19.06 22.00 6.19
N ALA A 46 20.09 22.84 6.36
CA ALA A 46 20.32 23.98 5.47
C ALA A 46 20.64 23.52 4.03
N ILE A 47 21.51 22.52 3.89
CA ILE A 47 21.86 21.93 2.59
C ILE A 47 20.63 21.26 1.94
N TYR A 48 19.84 20.55 2.74
CA TYR A 48 18.67 19.81 2.25
C TYR A 48 17.57 20.77 1.76
N SER A 49 17.32 21.87 2.48
CA SER A 49 16.42 22.92 2.04
C SER A 49 16.89 23.64 0.78
N GLU A 50 18.19 23.88 0.61
CA GLU A 50 18.72 24.53 -0.60
C GLU A 50 18.62 23.62 -1.85
N MET A 51 18.88 22.33 -1.69
CA MET A 51 18.88 21.40 -2.84
C MET A 51 17.49 20.94 -3.26
N TYR A 52 16.56 20.81 -2.30
CA TYR A 52 15.26 20.18 -2.53
C TYR A 52 14.08 21.02 -2.09
N GLY A 53 14.29 22.20 -1.49
CA GLY A 53 13.21 23.07 -1.05
C GLY A 53 12.35 23.55 -2.21
N ASN A 54 11.03 23.50 -2.01
CA ASN A 54 10.05 24.09 -2.91
C ASN A 54 10.01 25.62 -2.77
N GLU A 55 9.36 26.31 -3.71
CA GLU A 55 9.17 27.77 -3.68
C GLU A 55 8.43 28.27 -2.42
N ASP A 56 7.57 27.41 -1.84
CA ASP A 56 6.83 27.67 -0.60
C ASP A 56 7.66 27.40 0.67
N LYS A 57 8.95 27.08 0.52
CA LYS A 57 9.91 26.71 1.58
C LYS A 57 9.62 25.37 2.27
N THR A 58 8.73 24.56 1.72
CA THR A 58 8.55 23.18 2.17
C THR A 58 9.58 22.26 1.54
N ILE A 59 9.75 21.07 2.09
CA ILE A 59 10.63 20.04 1.55
C ILE A 59 9.78 18.84 1.11
N PRO A 60 9.79 18.49 -0.19
CA PRO A 60 9.03 17.35 -0.70
C PRO A 60 9.75 16.05 -0.33
N ALA A 61 9.01 15.11 0.26
CA ALA A 61 9.43 13.73 0.46
C ALA A 61 8.51 12.81 -0.35
N THR A 62 9.12 11.86 -1.07
CA THR A 62 8.38 10.87 -1.86
C THR A 62 8.45 9.53 -1.15
N PHE A 63 7.29 8.92 -0.91
CA PHE A 63 7.17 7.59 -0.31
C PHE A 63 6.54 6.63 -1.31
N GLU A 64 7.15 5.47 -1.43
CA GLU A 64 6.64 4.36 -2.24
C GLU A 64 6.02 3.32 -1.30
N ILE A 65 4.72 3.07 -1.47
CA ILE A 65 3.96 2.10 -0.68
C ILE A 65 3.74 0.86 -1.52
N ILE A 66 4.31 -0.25 -1.06
CA ILE A 66 4.19 -1.54 -1.74
C ILE A 66 3.10 -2.36 -1.04
N TYR A 67 2.05 -2.73 -1.79
CA TYR A 67 0.98 -3.59 -1.32
C TYR A 67 1.22 -5.04 -1.73
N LEU A 68 1.25 -5.92 -0.73
CA LEU A 68 1.28 -7.37 -0.91
C LEU A 68 0.02 -7.99 -0.33
N ILE A 69 -0.87 -8.44 -1.21
CA ILE A 69 -2.09 -9.17 -0.82
C ILE A 69 -1.84 -10.66 -1.11
N GLY A 70 -1.88 -11.46 -0.05
CA GLY A 70 -1.81 -12.92 -0.14
C GLY A 70 -3.11 -13.54 0.36
N TRP A 71 -3.64 -14.51 -0.37
CA TRP A 71 -4.72 -15.37 0.12
C TRP A 71 -4.25 -16.83 0.13
N LYS A 72 -4.77 -17.59 1.09
CA LYS A 72 -4.60 -19.04 1.17
C LYS A 72 -5.95 -19.70 0.91
N PRO A 73 -6.04 -20.69 0.00
CA PRO A 73 -7.27 -21.45 -0.18
C PRO A 73 -7.72 -22.10 1.13
N HIS A 74 -9.01 -22.01 1.43
CA HIS A 74 -9.62 -22.72 2.55
C HIS A 74 -10.11 -24.11 2.10
N GLU A 75 -10.12 -25.11 2.97
CA GLU A 75 -10.60 -26.45 2.61
C GLU A 75 -12.07 -26.47 2.20
N SER A 76 -12.88 -25.58 2.78
CA SER A 76 -14.29 -25.39 2.44
C SER A 76 -14.53 -24.54 1.18
N GLN A 77 -13.47 -24.13 0.46
CA GLN A 77 -13.61 -23.42 -0.80
C GLN A 77 -14.40 -24.28 -1.79
N ALA A 78 -15.52 -23.74 -2.30
CA ALA A 78 -16.31 -24.42 -3.31
C ALA A 78 -15.44 -24.76 -4.53
N LYS A 79 -15.40 -26.04 -4.90
CA LYS A 79 -14.69 -26.49 -6.08
C LYS A 79 -15.51 -26.18 -7.33
N PRO A 80 -14.86 -25.81 -8.45
CA PRO A 80 -15.58 -25.60 -9.70
C PRO A 80 -16.34 -26.88 -10.09
N ALA A 81 -17.59 -26.71 -10.55
CA ALA A 81 -18.41 -27.81 -11.02
C ALA A 81 -17.78 -28.48 -12.26
N LYS A 82 -18.12 -29.75 -12.51
CA LYS A 82 -17.60 -30.50 -13.65
C LYS A 82 -17.99 -29.80 -14.96
N ARG A 83 -17.05 -29.63 -15.89
CA ARG A 83 -17.32 -29.03 -17.20
C ARG A 83 -18.50 -29.77 -17.88
N GLY A 84 -19.50 -29.02 -18.34
CA GLY A 84 -20.71 -29.56 -18.98
C GLY A 84 -21.84 -29.96 -18.01
N SER A 85 -21.73 -29.67 -16.71
CA SER A 85 -22.78 -29.98 -15.71
C SER A 85 -23.92 -28.96 -15.64
N GLY A 86 -23.99 -27.99 -16.57
CA GLY A 86 -25.06 -27.00 -16.59
C GLY A 86 -26.38 -27.65 -17.02
N GLN A 87 -27.39 -27.62 -16.15
CA GLN A 87 -28.72 -28.16 -16.46
C GLN A 87 -29.66 -27.13 -17.09
N VAL A 88 -29.41 -25.83 -16.89
CA VAL A 88 -30.28 -24.74 -17.34
C VAL A 88 -29.47 -23.70 -18.10
N SER A 89 -30.04 -23.15 -19.15
CA SER A 89 -29.46 -22.08 -19.94
C SER A 89 -29.50 -20.74 -19.19
N LEU A 90 -28.41 -19.96 -19.19
CA LEU A 90 -28.39 -18.63 -18.56
C LEU A 90 -29.40 -17.64 -19.19
N LYS A 91 -29.96 -17.93 -20.37
CA LYS A 91 -31.01 -17.11 -20.98
C LYS A 91 -32.32 -17.11 -20.18
N GLU A 92 -32.53 -18.12 -19.35
CA GLU A 92 -33.77 -18.31 -18.59
C GLU A 92 -33.72 -17.67 -17.20
N LEU A 93 -32.61 -16.99 -16.85
CA LEU A 93 -32.47 -16.22 -15.61
C LEU A 93 -33.64 -15.27 -15.29
N PRO A 94 -34.29 -14.60 -16.26
CA PRO A 94 -35.46 -13.74 -15.97
C PRO A 94 -36.69 -14.51 -15.43
N ASN A 95 -36.77 -15.82 -15.67
CA ASN A 95 -37.87 -16.69 -15.24
C ASN A 95 -37.53 -17.52 -14.00
N LEU A 96 -36.47 -17.16 -13.27
CA LEU A 96 -35.89 -17.94 -12.16
C LEU A 96 -36.92 -18.47 -11.16
N GLY A 97 -37.93 -17.64 -10.82
CA GLY A 97 -38.95 -18.00 -9.83
C GLY A 97 -39.85 -19.17 -10.25
N LYS A 98 -40.07 -19.36 -11.56
CA LYS A 98 -40.85 -20.50 -12.08
C LYS A 98 -40.00 -21.77 -12.14
N ILE A 99 -38.75 -21.62 -12.60
CA ILE A 99 -37.81 -22.74 -12.81
C ILE A 99 -37.35 -23.33 -11.48
N ALA A 100 -37.08 -22.51 -10.47
CA ALA A 100 -36.68 -22.97 -9.14
C ALA A 100 -37.78 -23.82 -8.46
N THR A 101 -39.05 -23.61 -8.80
CA THR A 101 -40.18 -24.37 -8.25
C THR A 101 -40.33 -25.74 -8.91
N GLU A 102 -39.95 -25.90 -10.18
CA GLU A 102 -40.01 -27.18 -10.90
C GLU A 102 -38.87 -28.14 -10.54
N ILE A 103 -37.70 -27.63 -10.16
CA ILE A 103 -36.52 -28.45 -9.82
C ILE A 103 -36.62 -29.10 -8.42
N VAL A 104 -37.46 -28.56 -7.53
CA VAL A 104 -37.59 -29.02 -6.13
C VAL A 104 -38.67 -30.10 -5.95
N LYS A 105 -39.45 -30.40 -7.00
CA LYS A 105 -40.42 -31.52 -7.04
C LYS A 105 -39.77 -32.79 -7.57
#